data_AF-A0A924JIE4-F1
#
_entry.id   AF-A0A924JIE4-F1
#
_cell.length_a   1.000
_cell.length_b   1.000
_cell.length_c   1.000
_cell.angle_alpha   90.00
_cell.angle_beta   90.00
_cell.angle_gamma   90.00
#
_symmetry.space_group_name_H-M   'P 1'
#
loop_
_entity.id
_entity.type
_entity.pdbx_description
1 polymer ?
#
loop_
_entity_poly.entity_id
_entity_poly.type
_entity_poly.pdbx_seq_one_letter_code
_entity_poly.pdbx_strand_id
1 'polypeptide(L)'
;AALRKRIETAYLDLTHGRKDESVRLAHLRAKLSDLDRATVDAALGRILKSDKKASLLRHDDPEQLDQADHDAAFNPAGEPFHVIWIAS
;
A
#
# COMPACT_ATOMS: atom_id res chain seq x y z
N ALA A 1 -8.83 -13.11 2.38
CA ALA A 1 -9.86 -12.50 1.51
C ALA A 1 -10.38 -11.17 2.07
N ALA A 2 -10.92 -11.13 3.30
CA ALA A 2 -11.54 -9.92 3.87
C ALA A 2 -10.60 -8.68 3.93
N LEU A 3 -9.37 -8.85 4.42
CA LEU A 3 -8.43 -7.73 4.56
C LEU A 3 -7.94 -7.18 3.21
N ARG A 4 -7.80 -8.03 2.19
CA ARG A 4 -7.47 -7.60 0.82
C ARG A 4 -8.58 -6.73 0.21
N LYS A 5 -9.84 -7.09 0.46
CA LYS A 5 -10.99 -6.27 0.05
C LYS A 5 -11.00 -4.93 0.76
N ARG A 6 -10.64 -4.90 2.05
CA ARG A 6 -10.54 -3.65 2.82
C ARG A 6 -9.43 -2.73 2.31
N ILE A 7 -8.27 -3.29 1.95
CA ILE A 7 -7.19 -2.56 1.26
C ILE A 7 -7.69 -2.01 -0.08
N GLU A 8 -8.45 -2.79 -0.85
CA GLU A 8 -9.04 -2.30 -2.11
C GLU A 8 -10.00 -1.14 -1.89
N THR A 9 -10.89 -1.25 -0.91
CA THR A 9 -11.83 -0.17 -0.57
C THR A 9 -11.07 1.08 -0.16
N ALA A 10 -10.08 0.98 0.72
CA ALA A 10 -9.25 2.13 1.12
C ALA A 10 -8.48 2.74 -0.07
N TYR A 11 -7.95 1.90 -0.97
CA TYR A 11 -7.31 2.33 -2.19
C TYR A 11 -8.28 3.09 -3.10
N LEU A 12 -9.46 2.52 -3.37
CA LEU A 12 -10.49 3.14 -4.21
C LEU A 12 -11.00 4.45 -3.59
N ASP A 13 -11.12 4.54 -2.27
CA ASP A 13 -11.49 5.79 -1.61
C ASP A 13 -10.43 6.89 -1.83
N LEU A 14 -9.14 6.52 -1.88
CA LEU A 14 -8.02 7.45 -2.13
C LEU A 14 -7.91 7.86 -3.60
N THR A 15 -8.31 6.99 -4.53
CA THR A 15 -8.26 7.24 -5.98
C THR A 15 -9.60 7.70 -6.56
N HIS A 16 -10.59 7.97 -5.71
CA HIS A 16 -11.96 8.32 -6.12
C HIS A 16 -12.60 7.29 -7.06
N GLY A 17 -12.41 6.01 -6.75
CA GLY A 17 -12.94 4.87 -7.50
C GLY A 17 -12.10 4.45 -8.70
N ARG A 18 -10.97 5.12 -8.97
CA ARG A 18 -10.10 4.78 -10.10
C ARG A 18 -9.13 3.66 -9.76
N LYS A 19 -8.84 2.83 -10.77
CA LYS A 19 -7.76 1.85 -10.73
C LYS A 19 -6.59 2.34 -11.57
N ASP A 20 -5.49 1.59 -11.55
CA ASP A 20 -4.27 1.90 -12.29
C ASP A 20 -3.56 3.19 -11.84
N GLU A 21 -3.74 3.60 -10.58
CA GLU A 21 -3.16 4.81 -9.97
C GLU A 21 -2.14 4.45 -8.89
N SER A 22 -1.09 5.25 -8.76
CA SER A 22 -0.11 5.08 -7.68
C SER A 22 -0.62 5.68 -6.38
N VAL A 23 -0.75 4.86 -5.33
CA VAL A 23 -1.16 5.32 -4.00
C VAL A 23 -0.02 5.12 -3.00
N ARG A 24 0.37 6.20 -2.31
CA ARG A 24 1.36 6.14 -1.22
C ARG A 24 0.85 5.28 -0.05
N LEU A 25 1.71 4.43 0.48
CA LEU A 25 1.39 3.57 1.63
C LEU A 25 1.08 4.38 2.89
N ALA A 26 1.64 5.60 3.04
CA ALA A 26 1.28 6.51 4.13
C ALA A 26 -0.21 6.83 4.13
N HIS A 27 -0.76 7.21 2.97
CA HIS A 27 -2.18 7.52 2.83
C HIS A 27 -3.05 6.28 3.01
N LEU A 28 -2.63 5.14 2.46
CA LEU A 28 -3.34 3.88 2.63
C LEU A 28 -3.42 3.47 4.11
N ARG A 29 -2.30 3.55 4.84
CA ARG A 29 -2.24 3.24 6.27
C ARG A 29 -3.07 4.20 7.11
N ALA A 30 -3.09 5.49 6.78
CA ALA A 30 -3.94 6.46 7.45
C ALA A 30 -5.45 6.09 7.35
N LYS A 31 -5.90 5.60 6.18
CA LYS A 31 -7.27 5.09 5.97
C LYS A 31 -7.57 3.77 6.70
N LEU A 32 -6.54 3.02 7.04
CA LEU A 32 -6.62 1.75 7.76
C LEU A 32 -6.13 1.89 9.21
N SER A 33 -6.21 3.10 9.78
CA SER A 33 -5.71 3.42 11.13
C SER A 33 -6.41 2.66 12.26
N ASP A 34 -7.54 2.01 11.97
CA ASP A 34 -8.22 1.10 12.89
C ASP A 34 -7.54 -0.28 13.00
N LEU A 35 -6.58 -0.58 12.12
CA LEU A 35 -5.80 -1.80 12.11
C LEU A 35 -4.37 -1.55 12.61
N ASP A 36 -3.82 -2.51 13.33
CA ASP A 36 -2.40 -2.45 13.69
C ASP A 36 -1.49 -2.61 12.46
N ARG A 37 -0.26 -2.09 12.59
CA ARG A 37 0.75 -2.13 11.53
C ARG A 37 1.05 -3.55 11.06
N ALA A 38 1.18 -4.50 11.99
CA ALA A 38 1.54 -5.88 11.68
C ALA A 38 0.47 -6.57 10.81
N THR A 39 -0.80 -6.26 11.05
CA THR A 39 -1.95 -6.77 10.31
C THR A 39 -1.94 -6.24 8.88
N VAL A 40 -1.72 -4.94 8.70
CA VAL A 40 -1.58 -4.34 7.37
C VAL A 40 -0.37 -4.91 6.65
N ASP A 41 0.78 -5.02 7.30
CA ASP A 41 2.02 -5.56 6.73
C ASP A 41 1.90 -7.02 6.31
N ALA A 42 1.21 -7.86 7.10
CA ALA A 42 0.91 -9.23 6.72
C ALA A 42 0.04 -9.31 5.46
N ALA A 43 -0.86 -8.35 5.25
CA ALA A 43 -1.67 -8.28 4.04
C ALA A 43 -0.88 -7.76 2.83
N LEU A 44 -0.04 -6.74 3.02
CA LEU A 44 0.89 -6.24 2.00
C LEU A 44 1.86 -7.35 1.56
N GLY A 45 2.37 -8.15 2.50
CA GLY A 45 3.21 -9.32 2.18
C GLY A 45 2.48 -10.39 1.36
N ARG A 46 1.18 -10.62 1.61
CA ARG A 46 0.35 -11.51 0.77
C ARG A 46 0.14 -10.95 -0.63
N ILE A 47 -0.06 -9.63 -0.74
CA ILE A 47 -0.17 -8.93 -2.03
C ILE A 47 1.12 -9.14 -2.83
N LEU A 48 2.26 -8.78 -2.23
CA LEU A 48 3.59 -8.94 -2.84
C LEU A 48 3.86 -10.37 -3.32
N LYS A 49 3.42 -11.38 -2.57
CA LYS A 49 3.71 -12.78 -2.87
C LYS A 49 2.80 -13.40 -3.94
N SER A 50 1.54 -12.99 -4.03
CA SER A 50 0.52 -13.83 -4.69
C SER A 50 -0.63 -13.11 -5.39
N ASP A 51 -0.73 -11.78 -5.27
CA ASP A 51 -1.82 -11.05 -5.91
C ASP A 51 -1.52 -10.80 -7.40
N LYS A 52 -2.51 -11.07 -8.26
CA LYS A 52 -2.38 -10.91 -9.71
C LYS A 52 -2.76 -9.51 -10.19
N LYS A 53 -3.42 -8.72 -9.33
CA LYS A 53 -3.98 -7.41 -9.67
C LYS A 53 -3.39 -6.29 -8.83
N ALA A 54 -2.72 -6.59 -7.72
CA ALA A 54 -2.10 -5.58 -6.88
C ALA A 54 -0.60 -5.79 -6.80
N SER A 55 0.14 -4.69 -6.92
CA SER A 55 1.60 -4.67 -6.87
C SER A 55 2.06 -3.65 -5.84
N LEU A 56 3.20 -3.92 -5.21
CA LEU A 56 3.92 -2.97 -4.38
C LEU A 56 5.12 -2.45 -5.16
N LEU A 57 5.27 -1.13 -5.16
CA LEU A 57 6.29 -0.42 -5.93
C LEU A 57 7.11 0.45 -4.98
N ARG A 58 8.35 0.70 -5.39
CA ARG A 58 9.13 1.80 -4.82
C ARG A 58 8.56 3.11 -5.37
N HIS A 59 8.78 4.21 -4.65
CA HIS A 59 8.51 5.52 -5.23
C HIS A 59 9.62 5.84 -6.23
N ASP A 60 9.27 6.36 -7.40
CA ASP A 60 10.24 6.65 -8.46
C ASP A 60 11.15 7.82 -8.11
N ASP A 61 10.63 8.77 -7.34
CA ASP A 61 11.36 9.95 -6.88
C ASP A 61 11.44 9.96 -5.34
N PRO A 62 12.58 9.53 -4.74
CA PRO A 62 12.72 9.48 -3.29
C PRO A 62 12.77 10.86 -2.64
N GLU A 63 13.08 11.95 -3.37
CA GLU A 63 13.11 13.31 -2.81
C GLU A 63 11.69 13.82 -2.48
N GLN A 64 10.66 13.19 -3.06
CA GLN A 64 9.26 13.48 -2.77
C GLN A 64 8.69 12.70 -1.58
N LEU A 65 9.47 11.79 -1.00
CA LEU A 65 9.09 11.05 0.20
C LEU A 65 9.41 11.87 1.44
N ASP A 66 8.42 12.00 2.32
CA ASP A 66 8.61 12.61 3.62
C ASP A 66 8.86 11.54 4.70
N GLN A 67 9.02 12.00 5.95
CA GLN A 67 9.21 11.10 7.08
C GLN A 67 8.02 10.16 7.28
N ALA A 68 6.79 10.62 7.03
CA ALA A 68 5.60 9.80 7.18
C ALA A 68 5.57 8.68 6.12
N ASP A 69 6.03 8.94 4.90
CA ASP A 69 6.20 7.92 3.87
C ASP A 69 7.25 6.87 4.25
N HIS A 70 8.39 7.28 4.80
CA HIS A 70 9.43 6.36 5.27
C HIS A 70 8.95 5.52 6.46
N ASP A 71 8.27 6.13 7.43
CA ASP A 71 7.69 5.43 8.57
C ASP A 71 6.58 4.47 8.12
N ALA A 72 5.83 4.86 7.08
CA ALA A 72 4.77 4.08 6.46
C ALA A 72 5.24 3.04 5.44
N ALA A 73 6.55 2.94 5.16
CA ALA A 73 7.06 1.99 4.21
C ALA A 73 6.80 0.53 4.66
N PHE A 74 6.65 -0.35 3.68
CA PHE A 74 6.63 -1.80 3.88
C PHE A 74 7.97 -2.38 3.43
N ASN A 75 8.71 -2.99 4.36
CA ASN A 75 10.07 -3.47 4.10
C ASN A 75 10.26 -4.91 4.61
N PRO A 76 9.87 -5.93 3.82
CA PRO A 76 9.97 -7.33 4.24
C PRO A 76 11.37 -7.95 4.04
N ALA A 77 12.26 -7.32 3.25
CA ALA A 77 13.52 -7.92 2.82
C ALA A 77 14.69 -6.94 2.62
N GLY A 78 14.64 -5.77 3.26
CA GLY A 78 15.67 -4.72 3.18
C GLY A 78 15.33 -3.59 2.20
N GLU A 79 14.50 -3.83 1.19
CA GLU A 79 14.03 -2.81 0.26
C GLU A 79 12.63 -2.27 0.63
N PRO A 80 12.49 -0.96 0.93
CA PRO A 80 11.21 -0.38 1.29
C PRO A 80 10.32 -0.10 0.07
N PHE A 81 9.11 -0.66 0.10
CA PHE A 81 8.02 -0.27 -0.78
C PHE A 81 7.28 0.92 -0.17
N HIS A 82 6.88 1.86 -1.03
CA HIS A 82 6.22 3.10 -0.63
C HIS A 82 4.89 3.29 -1.35
N VAL A 83 4.63 2.51 -2.40
CA VAL A 83 3.46 2.66 -3.26
C VAL A 83 2.73 1.32 -3.39
N ILE A 84 1.40 1.37 -3.39
CA ILE A 84 0.54 0.30 -3.88
C ILE A 84 -0.11 0.73 -5.20
N TRP A 85 -0.22 -0.19 -6.12
CA TRP A 85 -0.90 -0.02 -7.39
C TRP A 85 -1.85 -1.19 -7.63
N ILE A 86 -3.11 -0.91 -7.98
CA ILE A 86 -4.12 -1.94 -8.26
C ILE A 86 -4.62 -1.82 -9.70
N ALA A 87 -4.38 -2.86 -10.49
CA ALA A 87 -4.83 -3.02 -11.86
C ALA A 87 -6.35 -3.15 -11.98
N SER A 88 -6.88 -2.72 -13.12
CA SER A 88 -8.29 -2.90 -13.51
C SER A 88 -8.84 -4.33 -13.36
#